data_AF-A0A959FVV7-F1
#
_entry.id   AF-A0A959FVV7-F1
#
_cell.length_a   1.000
_cell.length_b   1.000
_cell.length_c   1.000
_cell.angle_alpha   90.00
_cell.angle_beta   90.00
_cell.angle_gamma   90.00
#
_symmetry.space_group_name_H-M   'P 1'
#
loop_
_entity.id
_entity.type
_entity.pdbx_description
1 polymer ?
#
loop_
_entity_poly.entity_id
_entity_poly.type
_entity_poly.pdbx_seq_one_letter_code
_entity_poly.pdbx_strand_id
1 'polypeptide(L)' 'HWLQARSLSYFPGAAGADAGDWPPEPSLLIPDLPLETAQLLARQFGQLAFLYGELDSLSRLLVSQLD' A
#
# COMPACT_ATOMS: atom_id res chain seq x y z
N HIS A 1 2.16 14.99 3.53
CA HIS A 1 1.06 15.88 3.95
C HIS A 1 -0.23 15.14 4.35
N TRP A 2 -0.86 14.29 3.51
CA TRP A 2 -2.12 13.59 3.88
C TRP A 2 -1.97 12.60 5.07
N LEU A 3 -0.91 11.78 5.07
CA LEU A 3 -0.66 10.79 6.13
C LEU A 3 -0.32 11.45 7.47
N GLN A 4 0.51 12.50 7.42
CA GLN A 4 0.86 13.33 8.58
C GLN A 4 -0.38 13.99 9.20
N ALA A 5 -1.33 14.45 8.38
CA ALA A 5 -2.58 15.04 8.86
C ALA A 5 -3.50 14.04 9.58
N ARG A 6 -3.28 12.73 9.41
CA ARG A 6 -3.99 11.65 10.10
C ARG A 6 -3.15 10.94 11.17
N SER A 7 -1.98 11.48 11.49
CA SER A 7 -1.05 10.90 12.47
C SER A 7 -0.71 9.43 12.20
N LEU A 8 -0.70 9.02 10.93
CA LEU A 8 -0.33 7.67 10.54
C LEU A 8 1.20 7.58 10.44
N SER A 9 1.78 6.61 11.13
CA SER A 9 3.17 6.17 10.92
C SER A 9 3.29 5.58 9.52
N TYR A 10 4.37 5.89 8.81
CA TYR A 10 4.64 5.29 7.51
C TYR A 10 6.15 5.17 7.26
N PHE A 11 6.52 4.17 6.49
CA PHE A 11 7.89 3.95 6.04
C PHE A 11 7.93 4.04 4.51
N PRO A 12 8.73 4.95 3.93
CA PRO A 12 8.91 4.99 2.49
C PRO A 12 9.68 3.78 1.98
N GLY A 13 9.30 3.29 0.82
CA GLY A 13 9.95 2.19 0.12
C GLY A 13 9.89 2.38 -1.39
N ALA A 14 10.37 1.38 -2.12
CA ALA A 14 10.17 1.26 -3.55
C ALA A 14 9.95 -0.21 -3.92
N ALA A 15 8.95 -0.47 -4.76
CA ALA A 15 8.71 -1.77 -5.34
C ALA A 15 9.53 -1.92 -6.62
N GLY A 16 10.25 -3.03 -6.77
CA GLY A 16 10.98 -3.36 -8.00
C GLY A 16 10.34 -4.53 -8.72
N ALA A 17 10.46 -4.58 -10.05
CA ALA A 17 10.14 -5.77 -10.80
C ALA A 17 11.19 -6.87 -10.53
N ASP A 18 10.77 -8.12 -10.42
CA ASP A 18 11.67 -9.26 -10.20
C ASP A 18 12.74 -9.37 -11.31
N ALA A 19 12.36 -9.00 -12.54
CA ALA A 19 13.26 -8.99 -13.69
C ALA A 19 14.20 -7.77 -13.73
N GLY A 20 13.98 -6.75 -12.87
CA GLY A 20 14.80 -5.54 -12.79
C GLY A 20 14.74 -4.63 -14.03
N ASP A 21 13.78 -4.86 -14.92
CA ASP A 21 13.63 -4.17 -16.19
C ASP A 21 12.77 -2.90 -16.10
N TRP A 22 12.06 -2.71 -14.99
CA TRP A 22 11.23 -1.53 -14.71
C TRP A 22 11.88 -0.68 -13.62
N PRO A 23 11.77 0.67 -13.72
CA PRO A 23 12.23 1.54 -12.66
C PRO A 23 11.49 1.23 -11.35
N PRO A 24 12.16 1.31 -10.19
CA PRO A 24 11.50 1.12 -8.91
C PRO A 24 10.35 2.12 -8.73
N GLU A 25 9.17 1.61 -8.38
CA GLU A 25 7.98 2.43 -8.11
C GLU A 25 7.94 2.83 -6.63
N PRO A 26 7.83 4.12 -6.29
CA PRO A 26 7.72 4.55 -4.90
C PRO A 26 6.53 3.93 -4.18
N SER A 27 6.74 3.46 -2.95
CA SER A 27 5.72 2.80 -2.13
C SER A 27 5.79 3.25 -0.67
N LEU A 28 4.75 2.90 0.10
CA LEU A 28 4.66 3.18 1.53
C LEU A 28 4.21 1.93 2.27
N LEU A 29 4.89 1.61 3.38
CA LEU A 29 4.40 0.67 4.38
C LEU A 29 3.73 1.46 5.51
N ILE A 30 2.47 1.15 5.80
CA ILE A 30 1.68 1.79 6.86
C ILE A 30 1.26 0.70 7.85
N PRO A 31 1.92 0.59 9.03
CA PRO A 31 1.51 -0.37 10.05
C PRO A 31 0.19 0.02 10.71
N ASP A 32 -0.42 -0.94 11.41
CA ASP A 32 -1.62 -0.75 12.24
C ASP A 32 -2.81 -0.15 11.48
N LEU A 33 -2.86 -0.34 10.16
CA LEU A 33 -3.89 0.18 9.29
C LEU A 33 -4.98 -0.88 9.06
N PRO A 34 -6.24 -0.65 9.47
CA PRO A 34 -7.32 -1.59 9.20
C PRO A 34 -7.55 -1.76 7.69
N LEU A 35 -7.90 -2.97 7.26
CA LEU A 35 -8.14 -3.31 5.85
C LEU A 35 -9.12 -2.36 5.15
N GLU A 36 -10.22 -2.01 5.82
CA GLU A 36 -11.23 -1.09 5.30
C GLU A 36 -10.64 0.29 4.99
N THR A 37 -9.75 0.78 5.87
CA THR A 37 -9.06 2.06 5.67
C THR A 37 -8.05 1.95 4.53
N ALA A 38 -7.33 0.83 4.42
CA ALA A 38 -6.42 0.56 3.31
C ALA A 38 -7.15 0.55 1.95
N GLN A 39 -8.34 -0.04 1.89
CA GLN A 39 -9.18 -0.03 0.68
C GLN A 39 -9.64 1.39 0.30
N LEU A 40 -10.10 2.18 1.27
CA LEU A 40 -10.48 3.58 1.03
C LEU A 40 -9.30 4.40 0.53
N LEU A 41 -8.12 4.17 1.12
CA LEU A 41 -6.87 4.81 0.71
C LEU A 41 -6.48 4.45 -0.72
N ALA A 42 -6.50 3.16 -1.05
CA ALA A 42 -6.18 2.69 -2.38
C ALA A 42 -7.08 3.36 -3.43
N ARG A 43 -8.39 3.46 -3.17
CA ARG A 43 -9.34 4.17 -4.06
C ARG A 43 -9.08 5.66 -4.12
N GLN A 44 -8.91 6.31 -2.97
CA GLN A 44 -8.69 7.75 -2.89
C GLN A 44 -7.46 8.19 -3.69
N PHE A 45 -6.42 7.37 -3.72
CA PHE A 45 -5.18 7.65 -4.43
C PHE A 45 -5.06 6.94 -5.79
N GLY A 46 -6.15 6.33 -6.29
CA GLY A 46 -6.20 5.71 -7.62
C GLY A 46 -5.29 4.50 -7.80
N GLN A 47 -4.90 3.83 -6.72
CA GLN A 47 -4.15 2.58 -6.78
C GLN A 47 -5.04 1.49 -7.37
N LEU A 48 -4.54 0.68 -8.30
CA LEU A 48 -5.30 -0.45 -8.89
C LEU A 48 -5.31 -1.68 -7.96
N ALA A 49 -4.28 -1.82 -7.15
CA ALA A 49 -4.14 -2.87 -6.16
C ALA A 49 -3.21 -2.39 -5.04
N PHE A 50 -3.22 -3.09 -3.92
CA PHE A 50 -2.31 -2.84 -2.79
C PHE A 50 -1.97 -4.16 -2.10
N LEU A 51 -0.78 -4.22 -1.49
CA LEU A 51 -0.38 -5.34 -0.64
C LEU A 51 -0.94 -5.14 0.77
N TYR A 52 -1.56 -6.17 1.32
CA TYR A 52 -2.05 -6.18 2.71
C TYR A 52 -1.66 -7.48 3.39
N GLY A 53 -1.24 -7.40 4.65
CA GLY A 53 -0.81 -8.56 5.41
C GLY A 53 -0.77 -8.27 6.89
N GLU A 54 -0.67 -9.34 7.66
CA GLU A 54 -0.45 -9.30 9.10
C GLU A 54 1.02 -9.62 9.38
N LEU A 55 1.48 -9.27 10.57
CA LEU A 55 2.81 -9.63 11.03
C LEU A 55 2.96 -11.16 10.98
N ASP A 56 4.15 -11.62 10.58
CA ASP A 56 4.50 -13.05 10.45
C ASP A 56 3.62 -13.87 9.49
N SER A 57 2.86 -13.19 8.62
CA SER A 57 2.01 -13.81 7.60
C SER A 57 2.41 -13.37 6.19
N LEU A 58 2.13 -14.22 5.20
CA LEU A 58 2.27 -13.84 3.81
C LEU A 58 1.26 -12.74 3.46
N SER A 59 1.78 -11.65 2.90
CA SER A 59 0.95 -10.58 2.35
C SER A 59 0.20 -11.06 1.12
N ARG A 60 -0.93 -10.41 0.84
CA ARG A 60 -1.79 -10.69 -0.30
C ARG A 60 -1.92 -9.43 -1.14
N LEU A 61 -1.90 -9.61 -2.46
CA LEU A 61 -2.27 -8.55 -3.39
C LEU A 61 -3.81 -8.46 -3.42
N LEU A 62 -4.33 -7.31 -3.01
CA LEU A 62 -5.76 -7.01 -3.03
C LEU A 62 -6.02 -5.99 -4.13
N VAL A 63 -6.98 -6.27 -4.99
CA VAL A 63 -7.42 -5.33 -6.03
C VAL A 63 -8.31 -4.27 -5.40
N SER A 64 -8.09 -3.00 -5.73
CA SER A 64 -8.79 -1.87 -5.11
C SER A 64 -10.21 -1.64 -5.65
N GLN A 65 -10.59 -2.36 -6.72
CA GLN A 65 -11.86 -2.20 -7.41
C GLN A 65 -13.05 -2.38 -6.47
N LEU A 66 -14.03 -1.49 -6.59
CA LEU A 66 -15.44 -1.82 -6.56
C LEU A 66 -16.11 -0.90 -7.60
N ASP A 67 -16.74 -1.56 -8.58
CA ASP A 67 -17.56 -1.04 -9.69
C ASP A 67 -16.88 -0.26 -10.83
#